data_AF-X1N9I5-F1
#
_entry.id   AF-X1N9I5-F1
#
_cell.length_a   1.000
_cell.length_b   1.000
_cell.length_c   1.000
_cell.angle_alpha   90.00
_cell.angle_beta   90.00
_cell.angle_gamma   90.00
#
_symmetry.space_group_name_H-M   'P 1'
#
loop_
_entity.id
_entity.type
_entity.pdbx_description
1 polymer ?
#
loop_
_entity_poly.entity_id
_entity_poly.type
_entity_poly.pdbx_seq_one_letter_code
_entity_poly.pdbx_strand_id
1 'polypeptide(L)'
;MSQKEFHRLEAVQKVRDRRLSVGNAAKLLSISRSHMHRLLEAYDRDGADGLVSKKRGQPSNRRYPETFRNAVLDIVREHYHDFGPTLACEKLAERHQIGISKEALRQWMTEAGLWTSRQERRKRLHQPRNRRECFGE
;
A
#
# COMPACT_ATOMS: atom_id res chain seq x y z
N MET A 1 11.70 11.33 3.33
CA MET A 1 12.76 10.31 3.16
C MET A 1 12.59 9.20 4.18
N SER A 2 12.97 7.97 3.85
CA SER A 2 13.07 6.82 4.77
C SER A 2 14.36 6.92 5.60
N GLN A 3 14.41 6.27 6.77
CA GLN A 3 15.63 6.18 7.59
C GLN A 3 16.86 5.74 6.78
N LYS A 4 16.67 4.79 5.86
CA LYS A 4 17.74 4.32 4.97
C LYS A 4 18.25 5.40 4.02
N GLU A 5 17.36 6.27 3.53
CA GLU A 5 17.70 7.39 2.65
C GLU A 5 18.46 8.47 3.44
N PHE A 6 18.09 8.71 4.70
CA PHE A 6 18.83 9.60 5.60
C PHE A 6 20.24 9.11 5.91
N HIS A 7 20.43 7.83 6.26
CA HIS A 7 21.77 7.26 6.50
C HIS A 7 22.68 7.37 5.26
N ARG A 8 22.10 7.24 4.06
CA ARG A 8 22.84 7.44 2.80
C ARG A 8 23.27 8.88 2.62
N LEU A 9 22.38 9.84 2.90
CA LEU A 9 22.68 11.26 2.84
C LEU A 9 23.84 11.61 3.78
N GLU A 10 23.78 11.15 5.03
CA GLU A 10 24.84 11.40 6.02
C GLU A 10 26.19 10.80 5.56
N ALA A 11 26.20 9.56 5.06
CA ALA A 11 27.41 8.93 4.58
C ALA A 11 28.01 9.66 3.36
N VAL A 12 27.16 10.12 2.43
CA VAL A 12 27.56 10.91 1.27
C VAL A 12 28.18 12.24 1.69
N GLN A 13 27.54 12.96 2.62
CA GLN A 13 28.06 14.22 3.17
C GLN A 13 29.43 14.02 3.83
N LYS A 14 29.58 12.99 4.68
CA LYS A 14 30.87 12.66 5.32
C LYS A 14 31.97 12.33 4.31
N VAL A 15 31.63 11.68 3.18
CA VAL A 15 32.60 11.41 2.11
C VAL A 15 33.00 12.70 1.39
N ARG A 16 32.05 13.60 1.11
CA ARG A 16 32.31 14.90 0.47
C ARG A 16 33.15 15.82 1.36
N ASP A 17 32.91 15.79 2.67
CA ASP A 17 33.69 16.50 3.68
C ASP A 17 35.09 15.89 3.89
N ARG A 18 35.45 14.83 3.15
CA ARG A 18 36.70 14.06 3.30
C ARG A 18 36.89 13.45 4.70
N ARG A 19 35.81 13.32 5.48
CA ARG A 19 35.80 12.72 6.82
C ARG A 19 35.64 11.20 6.79
N LEU A 20 35.23 10.65 5.64
CA LEU A 20 35.02 9.22 5.45
C LEU A 20 35.48 8.80 4.05
N SER A 21 36.19 7.67 3.95
CA SER A 21 36.55 7.10 2.65
C SER A 21 35.35 6.41 2.00
N VAL A 22 35.31 6.38 0.66
CA VAL A 22 34.24 5.70 -0.10
C VAL A 22 34.11 4.22 0.31
N GLY A 23 35.24 3.54 0.54
CA GLY A 23 35.26 2.15 0.98
C GLY A 23 34.65 1.95 2.37
N ASN A 24 34.96 2.84 3.31
CA ASN A 24 34.41 2.78 4.67
C ASN A 24 32.92 3.15 4.69
N ALA A 25 32.50 4.14 3.88
CA ALA A 25 31.08 4.47 3.71
C ALA A 25 30.28 3.30 3.13
N ALA A 26 30.82 2.61 2.13
CA ALA A 26 30.20 1.41 1.55
C ALA A 26 30.03 0.29 2.59
N LYS A 27 31.06 0.04 3.41
CA LYS A 27 31.01 -0.93 4.52
C LYS A 27 29.96 -0.52 5.57
N LEU A 28 29.96 0.74 6.00
CA LEU A 28 29.01 1.28 6.99
C LEU A 28 27.55 1.06 6.55
N LEU A 29 27.27 1.28 5.26
CA LEU A 29 25.94 1.11 4.69
C LEU A 29 25.64 -0.34 4.22
N SER A 30 26.60 -1.26 4.36
CA SER A 30 26.53 -2.63 3.83
C SER A 30 26.13 -2.68 2.35
N ILE A 31 26.74 -1.83 1.53
CA ILE A 31 26.56 -1.78 0.07
C ILE A 31 27.89 -1.96 -0.65
N SER A 32 27.82 -2.29 -1.94
CA SER A 32 29.02 -2.37 -2.77
C SER A 32 29.63 -0.98 -3.00
N ARG A 33 30.96 -0.95 -3.21
CA ARG A 33 31.68 0.28 -3.56
C ARG A 33 31.09 0.95 -4.80
N SER A 34 30.71 0.18 -5.82
CA SER A 34 30.07 0.70 -7.04
C SER A 34 28.71 1.35 -6.75
N HIS A 35 27.92 0.80 -5.83
CA HIS A 35 26.67 1.43 -5.41
C HIS A 35 26.95 2.74 -4.66
N MET A 36 27.97 2.79 -3.80
CA MET A 36 28.37 4.03 -3.15
C MET A 36 28.76 5.12 -4.16
N HIS A 37 29.52 4.78 -5.22
CA HIS A 37 29.83 5.72 -6.30
C HIS A 37 28.58 6.21 -7.03
N ARG A 38 27.62 5.31 -7.35
CA ARG A 38 26.33 5.72 -7.94
C ARG A 38 25.55 6.69 -7.05
N LEU A 39 25.60 6.52 -5.73
CA LEU A 39 24.96 7.46 -4.79
C LEU A 39 25.67 8.81 -4.79
N LEU A 40 27.00 8.84 -4.86
CA LEU A 40 27.78 10.08 -4.97
C LEU A 40 27.47 10.83 -6.26
N GLU A 41 27.38 10.13 -7.39
CA GLU A 41 27.01 10.73 -8.69
C GLU A 41 25.56 11.23 -8.69
N ALA A 42 24.63 10.49 -8.07
CA ALA A 42 23.25 10.94 -7.94
C ALA A 42 23.14 12.19 -7.07
N TYR A 43 23.92 12.25 -5.98
CA TYR A 43 23.99 13.42 -5.12
C TYR A 43 24.60 14.64 -5.82
N ASP A 44 25.63 14.46 -6.64
CA ASP A 44 26.24 15.56 -7.38
C ASP A 44 25.31 16.17 -8.42
N ARG A 45 24.45 15.34 -9.03
CA ARG A 45 23.50 15.78 -10.05
C ARG A 45 22.26 16.44 -9.44
N ASP A 46 21.67 15.77 -8.46
CA ASP A 46 20.30 16.03 -8.00
C ASP A 46 20.24 16.37 -6.50
N GLY A 47 21.40 16.53 -5.84
CA GLY A 47 21.48 16.81 -4.40
C GLY A 47 20.90 15.69 -3.53
N ALA A 48 20.28 16.06 -2.41
CA ALA A 48 19.63 15.11 -1.52
C ALA A 48 18.49 14.35 -2.23
N ASP A 49 17.79 14.98 -3.17
CA ASP A 49 16.67 14.36 -3.90
C ASP A 49 17.12 13.18 -4.77
N GLY A 50 18.35 13.22 -5.28
CA GLY A 50 18.97 12.09 -6.01
C GLY A 50 19.10 10.81 -5.19
N LEU A 51 19.09 10.90 -3.86
CA LEU A 51 19.18 9.74 -2.95
C LEU A 51 17.82 9.14 -2.61
N VAL A 52 16.72 9.84 -2.92
CA VAL A 52 15.36 9.36 -2.74
C VAL A 52 15.07 8.26 -3.76
N SER A 53 14.34 7.24 -3.34
CA SER A 53 13.83 6.23 -4.27
C SER A 53 12.99 6.87 -5.36
N LYS A 54 13.42 6.72 -6.63
CA LYS A 54 12.66 7.17 -7.81
C LYS A 54 11.31 6.47 -7.98
N LYS A 55 11.08 5.36 -7.27
CA LYS A 55 9.78 4.67 -7.23
C LYS A 55 8.78 5.36 -6.31
N ARG A 56 9.22 6.28 -5.44
CA ARG A 56 8.34 7.00 -4.53
C ARG A 56 7.39 7.88 -5.34
N GLY A 57 6.09 7.75 -5.07
CA GLY A 57 5.04 8.48 -5.80
C GLY A 57 4.69 7.89 -7.17
N GLN A 58 5.41 6.87 -7.66
CA GLN A 58 5.06 6.21 -8.90
C GLN A 58 4.08 5.05 -8.64
N PRO A 59 3.03 4.91 -9.47
CA PRO A 59 2.16 3.74 -9.40
C PRO A 59 2.93 2.46 -9.74
N SER A 60 2.49 1.33 -9.19
CA SER A 60 3.09 0.03 -9.49
C SER A 60 2.93 -0.31 -10.97
N ASN A 61 3.98 -0.86 -11.61
CA ASN A 61 3.91 -1.37 -12.99
C ASN A 61 2.89 -2.51 -13.16
N ARG A 62 2.42 -3.13 -12.06
CA ARG A 62 1.38 -4.17 -12.05
C ARG A 62 -0.02 -3.63 -11.72
N ARG A 63 -0.18 -2.31 -11.61
CA ARG A 63 -1.47 -1.67 -11.31
C ARG A 63 -2.40 -1.87 -12.50
N TYR A 64 -3.66 -2.21 -12.22
CA TYR A 64 -4.69 -2.19 -13.26
C TYR A 64 -4.90 -0.77 -13.79
N PRO A 65 -5.19 -0.60 -15.08
CA PRO A 65 -5.61 0.70 -15.62
C PRO A 65 -6.78 1.27 -14.85
N GLU A 66 -6.80 2.60 -14.65
CA GLU A 66 -7.88 3.26 -13.91
C GLU A 66 -9.24 3.10 -14.61
N THR A 67 -9.23 3.06 -15.94
CA THR A 67 -10.41 2.76 -16.76
C THR A 67 -11.01 1.40 -16.44
N PHE A 68 -10.17 0.37 -16.33
CA PHE A 68 -10.61 -0.99 -15.97
C PHE A 68 -11.15 -1.04 -14.54
N ARG A 69 -10.43 -0.41 -13.60
CA ARG A 69 -10.89 -0.29 -12.20
C ARG A 69 -12.28 0.35 -12.12
N ASN A 70 -12.49 1.46 -12.81
CA ASN A 70 -13.76 2.18 -12.78
C ASN A 70 -14.89 1.35 -13.39
N ALA A 71 -14.65 0.72 -14.56
CA ALA A 71 -15.64 -0.16 -15.18
C ALA A 71 -16.07 -1.32 -14.25
N VAL A 72 -15.14 -1.93 -13.52
CA VAL A 72 -15.46 -2.96 -12.53
C VAL A 72 -16.31 -2.40 -11.39
N LEU A 73 -15.97 -1.22 -10.87
CA LEU A 73 -16.73 -0.58 -9.79
C LEU A 73 -18.15 -0.19 -10.23
N ASP A 74 -18.32 0.26 -11.48
CA ASP A 74 -19.63 0.58 -12.04
C ASP A 74 -20.53 -0.66 -12.10
N ILE A 75 -20.00 -1.78 -12.60
CA ILE A 75 -20.72 -3.07 -12.61
C ILE A 75 -21.12 -3.49 -11.19
N VAL A 76 -20.19 -3.39 -10.23
CA VAL A 76 -20.47 -3.75 -8.83
C VAL A 76 -21.53 -2.83 -8.23
N ARG A 77 -21.50 -1.54 -8.53
CA ARG A 77 -22.47 -0.58 -8.03
C ARG A 77 -23.87 -0.81 -8.61
N GLU A 78 -23.96 -1.18 -9.88
CA GLU A 78 -25.23 -1.41 -10.57
C GLU A 78 -25.84 -2.77 -10.23
N HIS A 79 -25.03 -3.83 -10.19
CA HIS A 79 -25.53 -5.21 -10.13
C HIS A 79 -25.32 -5.90 -8.78
N TYR A 80 -24.36 -5.45 -7.96
CA TYR A 80 -23.88 -6.18 -6.77
C TYR A 80 -23.68 -5.26 -5.55
N HIS A 81 -24.53 -4.25 -5.39
CA HIS A 81 -24.40 -3.22 -4.34
C HIS A 81 -24.48 -3.77 -2.90
N ASP A 82 -25.17 -4.89 -2.70
CA ASP A 82 -25.37 -5.58 -1.43
C ASP A 82 -24.34 -6.70 -1.18
N PHE A 83 -23.44 -6.96 -2.15
CA PHE A 83 -22.53 -8.09 -2.10
C PHE A 83 -21.23 -7.73 -1.37
N GLY A 84 -20.73 -8.69 -0.59
CA GLY A 84 -19.36 -8.60 -0.08
C GLY A 84 -18.32 -8.81 -1.18
N PRO A 85 -17.06 -8.38 -0.96
CA PRO A 85 -15.99 -8.46 -1.97
C PRO A 85 -15.66 -9.89 -2.42
N THR A 86 -15.94 -10.91 -1.60
CA THR A 86 -15.80 -12.31 -2.02
C THR A 86 -16.85 -12.67 -3.08
N LEU A 87 -18.14 -12.47 -2.77
CA LEU A 87 -19.25 -12.87 -3.63
C LEU A 87 -19.30 -12.01 -4.90
N ALA A 88 -19.00 -10.72 -4.80
CA ALA A 88 -18.86 -9.85 -5.97
C ALA A 88 -17.75 -10.35 -6.90
N CYS A 89 -16.62 -10.81 -6.37
CA CYS A 89 -15.53 -11.36 -7.16
C CYS A 89 -15.96 -12.63 -7.92
N GLU A 90 -16.69 -13.52 -7.26
CA GLU A 90 -17.24 -14.74 -7.89
C GLU A 90 -18.20 -14.39 -9.03
N LYS A 91 -19.12 -13.43 -8.82
CA LYS A 91 -20.07 -13.03 -9.87
C LYS A 91 -19.44 -12.25 -11.02
N LEU A 92 -18.40 -11.46 -10.75
CA LEU A 92 -17.61 -10.84 -11.80
C LEU A 92 -16.93 -11.87 -12.69
N ALA A 93 -16.39 -12.95 -12.11
CA ALA A 93 -15.79 -14.03 -12.88
C ALA A 93 -16.84 -14.84 -13.66
N GLU A 94 -17.95 -15.22 -13.03
CA GLU A 94 -19.00 -16.04 -13.65
C GLU A 94 -19.75 -15.31 -14.78
N ARG A 95 -20.25 -14.10 -14.50
CA ARG A 95 -21.20 -13.40 -15.38
C ARG A 95 -20.54 -12.41 -16.34
N HIS A 96 -19.41 -11.82 -15.94
CA HIS A 96 -18.73 -10.79 -16.72
C HIS A 96 -17.34 -11.23 -17.21
N GLN A 97 -16.92 -12.46 -16.89
CA GLN A 97 -15.61 -13.03 -17.27
C GLN A 97 -14.42 -12.17 -16.83
N ILE A 98 -14.59 -11.42 -15.73
CA ILE A 98 -13.57 -10.55 -15.15
C ILE A 98 -12.85 -11.30 -14.03
N GLY A 99 -11.64 -11.77 -14.32
CA GLY A 99 -10.77 -12.43 -13.35
C GLY A 99 -9.91 -11.41 -12.57
N ILE A 100 -10.37 -11.00 -11.39
CA ILE A 100 -9.60 -10.15 -10.47
C ILE A 100 -9.38 -10.87 -9.14
N SER A 101 -8.34 -10.47 -8.40
CA SER A 101 -8.15 -11.00 -7.06
C SER A 101 -9.16 -10.38 -6.10
N LYS A 102 -9.67 -11.19 -5.17
CA LYS A 102 -10.56 -10.73 -4.09
C LYS A 102 -9.99 -9.52 -3.33
N GLU A 103 -8.68 -9.51 -3.08
CA GLU A 103 -8.06 -8.41 -2.32
C GLU A 103 -8.01 -7.10 -3.12
N ALA A 104 -7.79 -7.17 -4.44
CA ALA A 104 -7.86 -5.99 -5.30
C ALA A 104 -9.29 -5.40 -5.31
N LEU A 105 -10.30 -6.26 -5.46
CA LEU A 105 -11.70 -5.83 -5.43
C LEU A 105 -12.08 -5.24 -4.07
N ARG A 106 -11.65 -5.88 -2.97
CA ARG A 106 -11.88 -5.36 -1.61
C ARG A 106 -11.32 -3.96 -1.43
N GLN A 107 -10.07 -3.73 -1.84
CA GLN A 107 -9.44 -2.41 -1.76
C GLN A 107 -10.21 -1.37 -2.57
N TRP A 108 -10.61 -1.69 -3.81
CA TRP A 108 -11.37 -0.78 -4.65
C TRP A 108 -12.74 -0.46 -4.07
N MET A 109 -13.49 -1.47 -3.59
CA MET A 109 -14.79 -1.26 -2.95
C MET A 109 -14.68 -0.45 -1.65
N THR A 110 -13.58 -0.60 -0.91
CA THR A 110 -13.34 0.17 0.32
C THR A 110 -13.05 1.64 -0.01
N GLU A 111 -12.16 1.90 -0.97
CA GLU A 111 -11.83 3.25 -1.41
C GLU A 111 -13.01 3.97 -2.07
N ALA A 112 -13.87 3.23 -2.78
CA ALA A 112 -15.10 3.75 -3.38
C ALA A 112 -16.26 3.89 -2.39
N GLY A 113 -16.09 3.49 -1.13
CA GLY A 113 -17.14 3.53 -0.10
C GLY A 113 -18.28 2.52 -0.29
N LEU A 114 -18.15 1.59 -1.24
CA LEU A 114 -19.13 0.52 -1.50
C LEU A 114 -19.06 -0.59 -0.44
N TRP A 115 -17.95 -0.69 0.28
CA TRP A 115 -17.76 -1.70 1.32
C TRP A 115 -17.03 -1.12 2.53
N THR A 116 -17.58 -1.35 3.72
CA THR A 116 -16.91 -1.01 4.98
C THR A 116 -16.32 -2.26 5.61
N SER A 117 -15.06 -2.21 6.03
CA SER A 117 -14.44 -3.36 6.68
C SER A 117 -15.12 -3.70 8.00
N ARG A 118 -15.04 -4.97 8.42
CA ARG A 118 -15.61 -5.41 9.70
C ARG A 118 -15.02 -4.67 10.90
N GLN A 119 -13.77 -4.20 10.80
CA GLN A 119 -13.10 -3.43 11.85
C GLN A 119 -13.64 -2.00 11.95
N GLU A 120 -13.97 -1.38 10.82
CA GLU A 120 -14.55 -0.01 10.77
C GLU A 120 -16.05 0.01 11.07
N ARG A 121 -16.74 -1.13 10.87
CA ARG A 121 -18.16 -1.24 11.20
C ARG A 121 -18.32 -1.10 12.71
N ARG A 122 -18.98 -0.01 13.15
CA ARG A 122 -19.28 0.25 14.57
C ARG A 122 -19.78 -1.04 15.23
N LYS A 123 -19.09 -1.47 16.30
CA LYS A 123 -19.52 -2.62 17.10
C LYS A 123 -20.94 -2.34 17.57
N ARG A 124 -21.89 -3.20 17.17
CA ARG A 124 -23.24 -3.15 17.72
C ARG A 124 -23.10 -3.41 19.22
N LEU A 125 -23.52 -2.45 20.03
CA LEU A 125 -23.67 -2.66 21.46
C LEU A 125 -24.85 -3.61 21.64
N HIS A 126 -24.56 -4.87 21.92
CA HIS A 126 -25.58 -5.86 22.24
C HIS A 126 -26.06 -5.59 23.67
N GLN A 127 -27.31 -5.15 23.82
CA GLN A 127 -27.91 -5.04 25.15
C GLN A 127 -28.11 -6.44 25.73
N PRO A 128 -27.71 -6.69 26.98
CA PRO A 128 -28.07 -7.93 27.66
C PRO A 128 -29.60 -8.04 27.74
N ARG A 129 -30.13 -9.21 27.40
CA ARG A 129 -31.57 -9.47 27.49
C ARG A 129 -31.91 -9.75 28.94
N ASN A 130 -32.93 -9.09 29.49
CA ASN A 130 -33.45 -9.42 30.81
C ASN A 130 -33.87 -10.89 30.87
N ARG A 131 -33.59 -11.53 32.02
CA ARG A 131 -34.06 -12.89 32.30
C ARG A 131 -35.59 -12.87 32.21
N ARG A 132 -36.16 -13.83 31.48
CA ARG A 132 -37.62 -14.02 31.47
C ARG A 132 -38.06 -14.44 32.86
N GLU A 133 -39.20 -13.90 33.30
CA GLU A 133 -39.84 -14.32 34.54
C GLU A 133 -40.14 -15.83 34.45
N CYS A 134 -39.73 -16.57 35.47
CA CYS A 134 -40.15 -17.96 35.61
C CYS A 134 -41.58 -17.94 36.15
N PHE A 135 -42.51 -18.64 35.49
CA PHE A 135 -43.86 -18.84 36.03
C PHE A 135 -43.78 -19.87 37.18
N GLY A 136 -44.25 -19.51 38.37
CA GLY A 136 -44.46 -20.41 39.51
C GLY A 136 -43.52 -20.18 40.70
N GLU A 137 -43.80 -19.13 41.47
CA GLU A 137 -43.67 -19.17 42.95
C GLU A 137 -45.08 -19.23 43.56
#